data_AF-A0A838H2Z8-F1
#
_entry.id   AF-A0A838H2Z8-F1
#
_cell.length_a   1.000
_cell.length_b   1.000
_cell.length_c   1.000
_cell.angle_alpha   90.00
_cell.angle_beta   90.00
_cell.angle_gamma   90.00
#
_symmetry.space_group_name_H-M   'P 1'
#
loop_
_entity.id
_entity.type
_entity.pdbx_description
1 polymer ?
#
loop_
_entity_poly.entity_id
_entity_poly.type
_entity_poly.pdbx_seq_one_letter_code
_entity_poly.pdbx_strand_id
1 'polypeptide(L)'
;MRIRAGAAVDLSALTGQELTPELLVAATERIMVAITSLLEQIRGERAPAERFNPRTAGVAEIGNPNDPRNVHLPRKPKPDSDADA
;
A
#
# COMPACT_ATOMS: atom_id res chain seq x y z
N MET A 1 18.70 19.11 -0.33
CA MET A 1 17.89 18.10 0.37
C MET A 1 16.83 18.83 1.21
N ARG A 2 15.54 18.46 1.13
CA ARG A 2 14.49 19.00 2.02
C ARG A 2 13.95 17.85 2.87
N ILE A 3 13.79 18.07 4.18
CA ILE A 3 13.30 17.07 5.13
C ILE A 3 12.16 17.71 5.92
N ARG A 4 11.13 16.92 6.23
CA ARG A 4 10.01 17.35 7.06
C ARG A 4 9.50 16.20 7.91
N ALA A 5 9.23 16.47 9.18
CA ALA A 5 8.56 15.56 10.10
C ALA A 5 7.20 16.17 10.48
N GLY A 6 6.14 15.37 10.40
CA GLY A 6 4.79 15.79 10.80
C GLY A 6 4.52 15.56 12.28
N ALA A 7 3.30 15.89 12.69
CA ALA A 7 2.76 15.44 13.97
C ALA A 7 2.66 13.90 14.00
N ALA A 8 2.57 13.34 15.21
CA ALA A 8 2.32 11.92 15.37
C ALA A 8 0.97 11.51 14.76
N VAL A 9 0.93 10.33 14.15
CA VAL A 9 -0.31 9.76 13.59
C VAL A 9 -1.14 9.18 14.73
N ASP A 10 -2.42 9.56 14.81
CA ASP A 10 -3.33 9.04 15.83
C ASP A 10 -3.83 7.63 15.49
N LEU A 11 -3.31 6.66 16.23
CA LEU A 11 -3.67 5.25 16.17
C LEU A 11 -4.39 4.77 17.45
N SER A 12 -4.77 5.70 18.34
CA SER A 12 -5.38 5.38 19.63
C SER A 12 -6.60 4.45 19.47
N ALA A 13 -7.46 4.76 18.50
CA ALA A 13 -8.65 3.98 18.18
C ALA A 13 -8.36 2.51 17.77
N LEU A 14 -7.15 2.19 17.33
CA LEU A 14 -6.74 0.85 16.89
C LEU A 14 -5.99 0.07 17.99
N THR A 15 -5.63 0.74 19.09
CA THR A 15 -4.79 0.16 20.14
C THR A 15 -5.58 -0.81 21.02
N GLY A 16 -4.97 -1.93 21.39
CA GLY A 16 -5.60 -2.93 22.27
C GLY A 16 -6.65 -3.81 21.59
N GLN A 17 -6.85 -3.65 20.29
CA GLN A 17 -7.68 -4.55 19.48
C GLN A 17 -6.90 -5.82 19.10
N GLU A 18 -7.63 -6.87 18.74
CA GLU A 18 -7.03 -8.09 18.18
C GLU A 18 -6.30 -7.79 16.86
N LEU A 19 -5.12 -8.37 16.69
CA LEU A 19 -4.24 -8.09 15.56
C LEU A 19 -4.71 -8.82 14.28
N THR A 20 -5.77 -8.32 13.65
CA THR A 20 -6.29 -8.87 12.41
C THR A 20 -5.64 -8.22 11.18
N PRO A 21 -5.65 -8.88 10.01
CA PRO A 21 -5.20 -8.28 8.75
C PRO A 21 -5.89 -6.94 8.44
N GLU A 22 -7.18 -6.83 8.72
CA GLU A 22 -7.99 -5.63 8.47
C GLU A 22 -7.55 -4.46 9.36
N LEU A 23 -7.24 -4.75 10.64
CA LEU A 23 -6.72 -3.74 11.57
C LEU A 23 -5.38 -3.19 11.09
N LEU A 24 -4.48 -4.07 10.64
CA LEU A 24 -3.17 -3.68 10.11
C LEU A 24 -3.28 -2.83 8.85
N VAL A 25 -4.21 -3.18 7.95
CA VAL A 25 -4.51 -2.38 6.76
C VAL A 25 -5.02 -0.99 7.16
N ALA A 26 -5.94 -0.90 8.11
CA ALA A 26 -6.47 0.38 8.58
C ALA A 26 -5.40 1.28 9.22
N ALA A 27 -4.48 0.71 10.01
CA ALA A 27 -3.35 1.44 10.58
C ALA A 27 -2.42 1.99 9.48
N THR A 28 -2.07 1.13 8.52
CA THR A 28 -1.22 1.49 7.38
C THR A 28 -1.86 2.59 6.55
N GLU A 29 -3.17 2.50 6.32
CA GLU A 29 -3.93 3.50 5.56
C GLU A 29 -3.81 4.90 6.17
N ARG A 30 -4.01 5.01 7.50
CA ARG A 30 -3.88 6.28 8.25
C ARG A 30 -2.49 6.88 8.15
N ILE A 31 -1.45 6.05 8.28
CA ILE A 31 -0.05 6.49 8.18
C ILE A 31 0.24 7.02 6.77
N MET A 32 -0.19 6.30 5.73
CA MET A 32 0.03 6.69 4.35
C MET A 32 -0.73 7.97 3.97
N VAL A 33 -1.90 8.25 4.56
CA VAL A 33 -2.58 9.54 4.38
C VAL A 33 -1.71 10.67 4.93
N ALA A 34 -1.21 10.54 6.16
CA ALA A 34 -0.37 11.56 6.80
C ALA A 34 0.91 11.83 5.99
N ILE A 35 1.59 10.77 5.52
CA ILE A 35 2.78 10.90 4.67
C ILE A 35 2.44 11.62 3.36
N THR A 36 1.32 11.26 2.72
CA THR A 36 0.88 11.88 1.46
C THR A 36 0.67 13.39 1.65
N SER A 37 -0.01 13.80 2.72
CA SER A 37 -0.19 15.23 3.04
C SER A 37 1.13 15.96 3.29
N LEU A 38 2.14 15.31 3.88
CA LEU A 38 3.46 15.90 4.02
C LEU A 38 4.17 16.05 2.66
N LEU A 39 4.04 15.06 1.78
CA LEU A 39 4.61 15.09 0.44
C LEU A 39 3.99 16.17 -0.44
N GLU A 40 2.67 16.35 -0.39
CA GLU A 40 1.98 17.45 -1.06
C GLU A 40 2.61 18.81 -0.70
N GLN A 41 2.91 19.02 0.58
CA GLN A 41 3.52 20.25 1.07
C GLN A 41 4.98 20.40 0.64
N ILE A 42 5.74 19.30 0.57
CA ILE A 42 7.13 19.34 0.08
C ILE A 42 7.17 19.66 -1.42
N ARG A 43 6.24 19.09 -2.21
CA ARG A 43 6.17 19.25 -3.66
C ARG A 43 5.48 20.55 -4.10
N GLY A 44 4.56 21.07 -3.28
CA GLY A 44 3.68 22.17 -3.67
C GLY A 44 2.56 21.73 -4.62
N GLU A 45 2.24 20.43 -4.63
CA GLU A 45 1.30 19.80 -5.56
C GLU A 45 0.27 18.97 -4.80
N ARG A 46 -0.90 18.72 -5.41
CA ARG A 46 -1.90 17.82 -4.87
C ARG A 46 -1.63 16.39 -5.30
N ALA A 47 -1.79 15.46 -4.36
CA ALA A 47 -1.70 14.05 -4.63
C ALA A 47 -2.88 13.61 -5.52
N PRO A 48 -2.69 12.57 -6.34
CA PRO A 48 -3.78 11.93 -7.04
C PRO A 48 -4.87 11.46 -6.07
N ALA A 49 -6.12 11.48 -6.52
CA ALA A 49 -7.26 11.03 -5.72
C ALA A 49 -7.15 9.55 -5.33
N GLU A 50 -6.60 8.74 -6.24
CA GLU A 50 -6.42 7.31 -6.04
C GLU A 50 -4.95 6.96 -5.84
N ARG A 51 -4.69 6.03 -4.92
CA ARG A 51 -3.36 5.49 -4.71
C ARG A 51 -2.98 4.55 -5.84
N PHE A 52 -1.73 4.61 -6.24
CA PHE A 52 -1.19 3.66 -7.20
C PHE A 52 -1.26 2.24 -6.65
N ASN A 53 -1.94 1.34 -7.37
CA ASN A 53 -2.00 -0.08 -7.06
C ASN A 53 -1.34 -0.87 -8.20
N PRO A 54 -0.16 -1.48 -7.98
CA PRO A 54 0.56 -2.23 -9.01
C PRO A 54 -0.27 -3.38 -9.63
N ARG A 55 -1.17 -3.98 -8.83
CA ARG A 55 -2.02 -5.09 -9.26
C ARG A 55 -3.05 -4.66 -10.30
N THR A 56 -3.60 -3.45 -10.17
CA THR A 56 -4.55 -2.91 -11.14
C THR A 56 -3.86 -2.14 -12.26
N ALA A 57 -2.65 -1.64 -12.01
CA ALA A 57 -1.83 -0.93 -13.00
C ALA A 57 -1.11 -1.85 -14.00
N GLY A 58 -1.29 -3.17 -13.91
CA GLY A 58 -0.69 -4.14 -14.85
C GLY A 58 0.83 -4.30 -14.70
N VAL A 59 1.40 -3.88 -13.57
CA VAL A 59 2.83 -4.02 -13.30
C VAL A 59 3.16 -5.49 -13.04
N ALA A 60 4.25 -5.97 -13.63
CA ALA A 60 4.74 -7.32 -13.36
C ALA A 60 5.07 -7.51 -11.87
N GLU A 61 4.61 -8.61 -11.28
CA GLU A 61 4.84 -8.91 -9.86
C GLU A 61 6.32 -9.24 -9.57
N ILE A 62 7.05 -9.75 -10.55
CA ILE A 62 8.45 -10.17 -10.46
C ILE A 62 9.19 -9.72 -11.72
N GLY A 63 10.48 -9.41 -11.60
CA GLY A 63 11.35 -9.02 -12.72
C GLY A 63 11.40 -7.50 -12.91
N ASN A 64 11.93 -7.05 -14.05
CA ASN A 64 11.98 -5.62 -14.36
C ASN A 64 10.56 -5.14 -14.73
N PRO A 65 9.95 -4.20 -13.97
CA PRO A 65 8.61 -3.69 -14.26
C PRO A 65 8.54 -2.80 -15.51
N ASN A 66 9.68 -2.32 -16.00
CA ASN A 66 9.79 -1.50 -17.22
C ASN A 66 10.16 -2.34 -18.46
N ASP A 67 10.33 -3.66 -18.33
CA ASP A 67 10.60 -4.52 -19.48
C ASP A 67 9.30 -4.79 -20.23
N PRO A 68 9.19 -4.41 -21.52
CA PRO A 68 7.95 -4.57 -22.29
C PRO A 68 7.54 -6.03 -22.48
N ARG A 69 8.43 -7.00 -22.25
CA ARG A 69 8.12 -8.44 -22.29
C ARG A 69 7.47 -8.94 -21.00
N ASN A 70 7.56 -8.16 -19.92
CA ASN A 70 7.09 -8.57 -18.61
C ASN A 70 5.63 -8.15 -18.43
N VAL A 71 4.73 -8.82 -19.16
CA VAL A 71 3.28 -8.61 -19.08
C VAL A 71 2.72 -9.47 -17.94
N HIS A 72 1.77 -8.92 -17.17
CA HIS A 72 1.13 -9.61 -16.05
C HIS A 72 0.57 -10.99 -16.47
N LEU A 73 1.18 -12.07 -15.99
CA LEU A 73 0.61 -13.41 -16.06
C LEU A 73 -0.50 -13.51 -15.02
N PRO A 74 -1.72 -13.97 -15.37
CA PRO A 74 -2.77 -14.17 -14.39
C PRO A 74 -2.27 -15.13 -13.32
N ARG A 75 -2.51 -14.81 -12.04
CA ARG A 75 -2.21 -15.73 -10.95
C ARG A 75 -2.94 -17.05 -11.20
N LYS A 76 -2.21 -18.17 -11.17
CA LYS A 76 -2.86 -19.48 -11.05
C LYS A 76 -3.66 -19.48 -9.74
N PRO A 77 -4.91 -19.98 -9.73
CA PRO A 77 -5.65 -20.16 -8.49
C PRO A 77 -4.77 -20.98 -7.55
N LYS A 78 -4.62 -20.51 -6.30
CA LYS A 78 -3.97 -21.28 -5.25
C LYS A 78 -4.76 -22.60 -5.16
N PRO A 79 -4.12 -23.78 -5.30
CA PRO A 79 -4.83 -25.03 -5.07
C PRO A 79 -5.40 -24.97 -3.65
N ASP A 80 -6.68 -25.32 -3.51
CA ASP A 80 -7.38 -25.33 -2.22
C ASP A 80 -6.50 -26.10 -1.23
N SER A 81 -6.00 -25.40 -0.20
CA SER A 81 -5.10 -25.99 0.80
C SER A 81 -5.85 -26.82 1.85
N ASP A 82 -7.11 -27.17 1.59
CA ASP A 82 -7.99 -27.86 2.52
C ASP A 82 -8.18 -29.32 2.09
N ALA A 83 -7.07 -30.01 1.78
CA ALA A 83 -7.05 -31.45 1.51
C ALA A 83 -6.21 -32.26 2.50
N ASP A 84 -5.72 -31.66 3.59
CA ASP A 84 -5.06 -32.40 4.69
C ASP A 84 -5.28 -31.70 6.05
N ALA A 85 -6.44 -31.96 6.67
CA ALA A 85 -6.63 -32.07 8.14
C ALA A 85 -8.05 -32.58 8.45
#